data_AF-A0A813TX11-F1
#
_entry.id   AF-A0A813TX11-F1
#
_cell.length_a   1.000
_cell.length_b   1.000
_cell.length_c   1.000
_cell.angle_alpha   90.00
_cell.angle_beta   90.00
_cell.angle_gamma   90.00
#
_symmetry.space_group_name_H-M   'P 1'
#
loop_
_entity.id
_entity.type
_entity.pdbx_description
1 polymer ?
#
loop_
_entity_poly.entity_id
_entity_poly.type
_entity_poly.pdbx_seq_one_letter_code
_entity_poly.pdbx_strand_id
1 'polypeptide(L)'
;MDITFIFSSSIALNANVISVHYALDLLRNLEKMKLSEFMTCWRECVPIDFPIDLDQLKENVIITEDTIAYIDIEALSEKADERIKTLFSRKNIWTLSELEPFLSNLITSNAELISLLAIHTRSIIKDGQKHYVPKYS
;
A
#
# COMPACT_ATOMS: atom_id res chain seq x y z
N MET A 1 44.46 15.63 -32.18
CA MET A 1 43.00 15.69 -32.41
C MET A 1 42.42 14.67 -31.45
N ASP A 2 42.23 15.11 -30.20
CA ASP A 2 41.78 14.26 -29.11
C ASP A 2 40.25 14.20 -29.12
N ILE A 3 39.72 12.99 -29.26
CA ILE A 3 38.29 12.72 -29.10
C ILE A 3 38.11 12.22 -27.68
N THR A 4 37.96 13.13 -26.73
CA THR A 4 37.42 12.80 -25.41
C THR A 4 35.93 12.47 -25.57
N PHE A 5 35.61 11.18 -25.60
CA PHE A 5 34.25 10.69 -25.44
C PHE A 5 33.80 10.97 -24.00
N ILE A 6 33.03 12.04 -23.80
CA ILE A 6 32.28 12.29 -22.58
C ILE A 6 30.91 11.65 -22.78
N PHE A 7 30.69 10.44 -22.27
CA PHE A 7 29.36 9.96 -21.85
C PHE A 7 29.54 8.89 -20.78
N SER A 8 29.86 9.30 -19.55
CA SER A 8 29.56 8.49 -18.38
C SER A 8 28.23 8.99 -17.81
N SER A 9 27.12 8.60 -18.44
CA SER A 9 25.82 8.66 -17.78
C SER A 9 25.80 7.53 -16.76
N SER A 10 26.22 7.84 -15.53
CA SER A 10 26.09 6.94 -14.38
C SER A 10 24.59 6.70 -14.12
N ILE A 11 24.04 5.60 -14.63
CA ILE A 11 22.70 5.13 -14.26
C ILE A 11 22.80 4.68 -12.80
N ALA A 12 22.34 5.52 -11.88
CA ALA A 12 22.29 5.18 -10.47
C ALA A 12 21.09 4.26 -10.22
N LEU A 13 21.35 3.13 -9.59
CA LEU A 13 20.34 2.15 -9.26
C LEU A 13 19.48 2.66 -8.08
N ASN A 14 18.16 2.68 -8.24
CA ASN A 14 17.25 3.05 -7.14
C ASN A 14 16.87 1.79 -6.34
N ALA A 15 17.56 1.56 -5.22
CA ALA A 15 17.35 0.39 -4.37
C ALA A 15 15.92 0.29 -3.81
N ASN A 16 15.26 1.43 -3.53
CA ASN A 16 13.89 1.45 -3.04
C ASN A 16 12.92 0.90 -4.10
N VAL A 17 13.00 1.42 -5.33
CA VAL A 17 12.14 0.98 -6.44
C VAL A 17 12.31 -0.52 -6.71
N ILE A 18 13.53 -1.03 -6.64
CA ILE A 18 13.81 -2.45 -6.86
C ILE A 18 13.24 -3.30 -5.74
N SER A 19 13.40 -2.88 -4.50
CA SER A 19 12.86 -3.62 -3.35
C SER A 19 11.34 -3.71 -3.44
N VAL A 20 10.67 -2.60 -3.74
CA VAL A 20 9.21 -2.57 -3.98
C VAL A 20 8.84 -3.50 -5.14
N HIS A 21 9.57 -3.47 -6.26
CA HIS A 21 9.29 -4.34 -7.41
C HIS A 21 9.27 -5.83 -7.03
N TYR A 22 10.31 -6.31 -6.33
CA TYR A 22 10.37 -7.70 -5.84
C TYR A 22 9.22 -8.03 -4.88
N ALA A 23 8.88 -7.12 -3.97
CA ALA A 23 7.73 -7.31 -3.08
C ALA A 23 6.42 -7.48 -3.85
N LEU A 24 6.17 -6.63 -4.85
CA LEU A 24 4.93 -6.71 -5.63
C LEU A 24 4.89 -7.98 -6.47
N ASP A 25 6.02 -8.42 -7.04
CA ASP A 25 6.10 -9.68 -7.78
C ASP A 25 5.74 -10.91 -6.94
N LEU A 26 6.15 -10.93 -5.68
CA LEU A 26 5.76 -12.00 -4.75
C LEU A 26 4.24 -12.07 -4.54
N LEU A 27 3.52 -10.95 -4.69
CA LEU A 27 2.10 -10.84 -4.34
C LEU A 27 1.16 -10.82 -5.54
N ARG A 28 1.61 -10.40 -6.74
CA ARG A 28 0.76 -10.12 -7.93
C ARG A 28 -0.21 -11.23 -8.30
N ASN A 29 0.17 -12.49 -8.10
CA ASN A 29 -0.63 -13.67 -8.48
C ASN A 29 -1.29 -14.39 -7.29
N LEU A 30 -1.22 -13.79 -6.10
CA LEU A 30 -1.79 -14.34 -4.88
C LEU A 30 -2.98 -13.51 -4.42
N GLU A 31 -3.99 -14.16 -3.86
CA GLU A 31 -5.07 -13.44 -3.17
C GLU A 31 -4.52 -12.72 -1.92
N LYS A 32 -3.69 -13.43 -1.15
CA LYS A 32 -2.96 -12.96 0.03
C LYS A 32 -1.84 -13.92 0.39
N MET A 33 -0.85 -13.44 1.13
CA MET A 33 0.27 -14.20 1.67
C MET A 33 0.38 -13.98 3.17
N LYS A 34 0.89 -14.96 3.93
CA LYS A 34 1.17 -14.76 5.36
C LYS A 34 2.30 -13.74 5.51
N LEU A 35 2.12 -12.74 6.37
CA LEU A 35 3.05 -11.63 6.53
C LEU A 35 4.46 -12.11 6.91
N SER A 36 4.59 -13.07 7.82
CA SER A 36 5.89 -13.63 8.21
C SER A 36 6.63 -14.33 7.07
N GLU A 37 5.88 -15.03 6.21
CA GLU A 37 6.43 -15.72 5.04
C GLU A 37 6.86 -14.71 3.99
N PHE A 38 5.99 -13.72 3.71
CA PHE A 38 6.29 -12.61 2.81
C PHE A 38 7.59 -11.89 3.20
N MET A 39 7.75 -11.52 4.48
CA MET A 39 8.96 -10.83 4.95
C MET A 39 10.23 -11.69 4.81
N THR A 40 10.10 -13.01 4.82
CA THR A 40 11.21 -13.94 4.61
C THR A 40 11.58 -13.98 3.13
N CYS A 41 10.60 -14.28 2.26
CA CYS A 41 10.81 -14.33 0.82
C CYS A 41 11.30 -12.99 0.26
N TRP A 42 10.73 -11.86 0.70
CA TRP A 42 11.13 -10.54 0.24
C TRP A 42 12.61 -10.26 0.55
N ARG A 43 13.06 -10.63 1.75
CA ARG A 43 14.47 -10.51 2.15
C ARG A 43 15.42 -11.39 1.34
N GLU A 44 14.97 -12.57 0.92
CA GLU A 44 15.77 -13.47 0.09
C GLU A 44 15.85 -13.02 -1.38
N CYS A 45 14.86 -12.26 -1.85
CA CYS A 45 14.80 -11.78 -3.24
C CYS A 45 15.60 -10.49 -3.49
N VAL A 46 15.90 -9.69 -2.46
CA VAL A 46 16.60 -8.40 -2.63
C VAL A 46 18.06 -8.48 -2.16
N PRO A 47 18.99 -7.70 -2.76
CA PRO A 47 20.35 -7.59 -2.26
C PRO A 47 20.44 -7.12 -0.81
N ILE A 48 21.49 -7.52 -0.09
CA ILE A 48 21.61 -7.31 1.37
C ILE A 48 21.56 -5.84 1.81
N ASP A 49 22.03 -4.92 0.97
CA ASP A 49 22.08 -3.49 1.27
C ASP A 49 20.80 -2.75 0.86
N PHE A 50 19.78 -3.47 0.40
CA PHE A 50 18.56 -2.86 -0.09
C PHE A 50 17.53 -2.73 1.03
N PRO A 51 16.80 -1.60 1.09
CA PRO A 51 15.86 -1.33 2.16
C PRO A 51 14.64 -2.25 2.05
N ILE A 52 14.25 -2.85 3.19
CA ILE A 52 13.04 -3.66 3.34
C ILE A 52 12.23 -3.05 4.47
N ASP A 53 11.16 -2.35 4.11
CA ASP A 53 10.23 -1.74 5.05
C ASP A 53 8.82 -1.79 4.47
N LEU A 54 7.86 -2.23 5.27
CA LEU A 54 6.45 -2.28 4.88
C LEU A 54 5.91 -0.89 4.52
N ASP A 55 6.50 0.16 5.06
CA ASP A 55 6.18 1.55 4.72
C ASP A 55 6.38 1.86 3.23
N GLN A 56 7.30 1.15 2.56
CA GLN A 56 7.55 1.29 1.12
C GLN A 56 6.38 0.76 0.27
N LEU A 57 5.47 -0.03 0.87
CA LEU A 57 4.41 -0.75 0.16
C LEU A 57 3.01 -0.14 0.40
N LYS A 58 2.88 0.88 1.26
CA LYS A 58 1.59 1.41 1.77
C LYS A 58 0.56 1.75 0.69
N GLU A 59 0.97 2.05 -0.53
CA GLU A 59 0.06 2.39 -1.65
C GLU A 59 -0.33 1.17 -2.51
N ASN A 60 0.34 0.03 -2.35
CA ASN A 60 0.20 -1.13 -3.24
C ASN A 60 -0.26 -2.40 -2.53
N VAL A 61 -0.35 -2.38 -1.19
CA VAL A 61 -0.73 -3.56 -0.42
C VAL A 61 -1.70 -3.23 0.70
N ILE A 62 -2.52 -4.22 1.06
CA ILE A 62 -3.31 -4.22 2.28
C ILE A 62 -2.63 -5.15 3.28
N ILE A 63 -2.27 -4.61 4.44
CA ILE A 63 -1.63 -5.34 5.53
C ILE A 63 -2.61 -5.51 6.69
N THR A 64 -2.69 -6.73 7.21
CA THR A 64 -3.36 -7.08 8.47
C THR A 64 -2.32 -7.58 9.48
N GLU A 65 -2.76 -8.02 10.66
CA GLU A 65 -1.86 -8.60 11.67
C GLU A 65 -1.12 -9.85 11.13
N ASP A 66 -1.76 -10.65 10.27
CA ASP A 66 -1.23 -11.94 9.81
C ASP A 66 -0.95 -12.03 8.32
N THR A 67 -1.53 -11.15 7.50
CA THR A 67 -1.52 -11.28 6.04
C THR A 67 -1.19 -9.99 5.32
N ILE A 68 -0.66 -10.13 4.12
CA ILE A 68 -0.43 -9.05 3.16
C ILE A 68 -1.02 -9.45 1.81
N ALA A 69 -1.65 -8.50 1.12
CA ALA A 69 -2.28 -8.73 -0.18
C ALA A 69 -2.01 -7.56 -1.12
N TYR A 70 -1.71 -7.86 -2.38
CA TYR A 70 -1.58 -6.84 -3.41
C TYR A 70 -2.93 -6.17 -3.70
N ILE A 71 -2.89 -4.86 -3.96
CA ILE A 71 -4.02 -4.11 -4.46
C ILE A 71 -3.57 -3.20 -5.59
N ASP A 72 -4.29 -3.31 -6.71
CA ASP A 72 -4.14 -2.42 -7.85
C ASP A 72 -5.16 -1.29 -7.72
N ILE A 73 -4.69 -0.08 -7.42
CA ILE A 73 -5.54 1.11 -7.29
C ILE A 73 -6.25 1.43 -8.61
N GLU A 74 -5.59 1.19 -9.75
CA GLU A 74 -6.16 1.48 -11.06
C GLU A 74 -7.33 0.56 -11.41
N ALA A 75 -7.33 -0.66 -10.85
CA ALA A 75 -8.43 -1.61 -10.99
C ALA A 75 -9.60 -1.35 -10.02
N LEU A 76 -9.45 -0.43 -9.05
CA LEU A 76 -10.53 -0.09 -8.11
C LEU A 76 -11.54 0.88 -8.75
N SER A 77 -12.80 0.81 -8.29
CA SER A 77 -13.85 1.73 -8.74
C SER A 77 -13.42 3.20 -8.58
N GLU A 78 -13.70 4.02 -9.59
CA GLU A 78 -13.51 5.48 -9.56
C GLU A 78 -14.56 6.19 -8.67
N LYS A 79 -15.57 5.46 -8.19
CA LYS A 79 -16.52 5.99 -7.21
C LYS A 79 -16.03 5.71 -5.80
N ALA A 80 -15.85 6.76 -5.02
CA ALA A 80 -15.27 6.66 -3.68
C ALA A 80 -16.09 5.73 -2.75
N ASP A 81 -17.42 5.76 -2.83
CA ASP A 81 -18.31 4.88 -2.06
C ASP A 81 -18.08 3.38 -2.36
N GLU A 82 -17.95 3.03 -3.64
CA GLU A 82 -17.74 1.65 -4.08
C GLU A 82 -16.32 1.20 -3.72
N ARG A 83 -15.33 2.07 -3.89
CA ARG A 83 -13.94 1.80 -3.52
C ARG A 83 -13.80 1.54 -2.01
N ILE A 84 -14.42 2.36 -1.18
CA ILE A 84 -14.44 2.15 0.28
C ILE A 84 -15.01 0.77 0.61
N LYS A 85 -16.15 0.38 0.03
CA LYS A 85 -16.73 -0.94 0.27
C LYS A 85 -15.76 -2.08 -0.09
N THR A 86 -15.04 -1.95 -1.22
CA THR A 86 -14.02 -2.92 -1.63
C THR A 86 -12.81 -2.96 -0.69
N LEU A 87 -12.35 -1.82 -0.18
CA LEU A 87 -11.27 -1.78 0.81
C LEU A 87 -11.69 -2.47 2.12
N PHE A 88 -12.91 -2.18 2.58
CA PHE A 88 -13.47 -2.75 3.80
C PHE A 88 -13.82 -4.24 3.68
N SER A 89 -14.06 -4.77 2.48
CA SER A 89 -14.22 -6.22 2.28
C SER A 89 -12.90 -7.00 2.36
N ARG A 90 -11.76 -6.32 2.16
CA ARG A 90 -10.41 -6.91 2.27
C ARG A 90 -9.82 -6.82 3.67
N LYS A 91 -10.17 -5.79 4.43
CA LYS A 91 -9.76 -5.58 5.84
C LYS A 91 -10.86 -4.84 6.58
N ASN A 92 -11.24 -5.30 7.77
CA ASN A 92 -12.40 -4.76 8.49
C ASN A 92 -12.13 -3.51 9.34
N ILE A 93 -10.87 -3.23 9.66
CA ILE A 93 -10.48 -2.15 10.58
C ILE A 93 -9.38 -1.33 9.93
N TRP A 94 -9.56 -0.02 9.84
CA TRP A 94 -8.62 0.88 9.19
C TRP A 94 -8.36 2.13 10.01
N THR A 95 -7.15 2.67 9.93
CA THR A 95 -6.87 4.06 10.32
C THR A 95 -7.06 5.00 9.14
N LEU A 96 -7.13 6.32 9.41
CA LEU A 96 -7.23 7.31 8.33
C LEU A 96 -5.99 7.27 7.41
N SER A 97 -4.80 7.18 7.99
CA SER A 97 -3.53 7.16 7.25
C SER A 97 -3.35 5.90 6.40
N GLU A 98 -3.97 4.77 6.78
CA GLU A 98 -3.96 3.56 5.95
C GLU A 98 -4.92 3.68 4.76
N LEU A 99 -6.01 4.46 4.88
CA LEU A 99 -7.00 4.63 3.80
C LEU A 99 -6.61 5.71 2.80
N GLU A 100 -5.91 6.75 3.25
CA GLU A 100 -5.53 7.91 2.45
C GLU A 100 -4.87 7.54 1.10
N PRO A 101 -3.87 6.63 1.03
CA PRO A 101 -3.22 6.30 -0.24
C PRO A 101 -4.17 5.74 -1.30
N PHE A 102 -5.21 5.02 -0.89
CA PHE A 102 -6.15 4.35 -1.81
C PHE A 102 -7.26 5.28 -2.30
N LEU A 103 -7.45 6.44 -1.64
CA LEU A 103 -8.56 7.35 -1.88
C LEU A 103 -8.10 8.75 -2.27
N SER A 104 -6.81 9.07 -2.14
CA SER A 104 -6.23 10.40 -2.39
C SER A 104 -6.52 10.97 -3.78
N ASN A 105 -6.69 10.12 -4.80
CA ASN A 105 -7.07 10.56 -6.14
C ASN A 105 -8.57 10.83 -6.33
N LEU A 106 -9.41 10.48 -5.36
CA LEU A 106 -10.87 10.69 -5.39
C LEU A 106 -11.35 11.76 -4.41
N ILE A 107 -10.45 12.30 -3.59
CA ILE A 107 -10.76 13.30 -2.56
C ILE A 107 -9.79 14.47 -2.68
N THR A 108 -10.21 15.63 -2.19
CA THR A 108 -9.40 16.85 -2.18
C THR A 108 -8.83 17.19 -0.80
N SER A 109 -9.33 16.54 0.26
CA SER A 109 -8.88 16.78 1.63
C SER A 109 -9.22 15.64 2.60
N ASN A 110 -8.50 15.58 3.73
CA ASN A 110 -8.84 14.68 4.83
C ASN A 110 -10.23 14.93 5.42
N ALA A 111 -10.75 16.15 5.36
CA ALA A 111 -12.10 16.47 5.81
C ALA A 111 -13.18 15.81 4.92
N GLU A 112 -12.95 15.79 3.61
CA GLU A 112 -13.80 15.10 2.66
C GLU A 112 -13.78 13.58 2.89
N LEU A 113 -12.60 12.99 3.08
CA LEU A 113 -12.45 11.58 3.42
C LEU A 113 -13.20 11.21 4.70
N ILE A 114 -13.04 12.00 5.77
CA ILE A 114 -13.73 11.77 7.04
C ILE A 114 -15.25 11.82 6.85
N SER A 115 -15.74 12.77 6.05
CA SER A 115 -17.17 12.93 5.77
C SER A 115 -17.72 11.72 5.01
N LEU A 116 -16.98 11.23 4.01
CA LEU A 116 -17.32 10.03 3.24
C LEU A 116 -17.31 8.77 4.13
N LEU A 117 -16.28 8.60 4.95
CA LEU A 117 -16.18 7.49 5.90
C LEU A 117 -17.33 7.51 6.90
N ALA A 118 -17.77 8.68 7.37
CA ALA A 118 -18.90 8.79 8.31
C ALA A 118 -20.22 8.26 7.72
N ILE A 119 -20.36 8.16 6.39
CA ILE A 119 -21.53 7.58 5.73
C ILE A 119 -21.50 6.04 5.85
N HIS A 120 -20.35 5.41 5.59
CA HIS A 120 -20.22 3.95 5.47
C HIS A 120 -19.74 3.24 6.75
N THR A 121 -19.09 3.98 7.66
CA THR A 121 -18.34 3.40 8.78
C THR A 121 -18.76 3.97 10.13
N ARG A 122 -18.38 3.29 11.21
CA ARG A 122 -18.37 3.81 12.58
C ARG A 122 -16.92 3.98 13.00
N SER A 123 -16.68 4.91 13.93
CA SER A 123 -15.36 5.04 14.54
C SER A 123 -15.29 4.36 15.90
N ILE A 124 -14.20 3.66 16.15
CA ILE A 124 -13.82 3.11 17.44
C ILE A 124 -12.44 3.65 17.85
N ILE A 125 -12.15 3.67 19.15
CA ILE A 125 -10.80 3.97 19.64
C ILE A 125 -10.15 2.63 20.05
N LYS A 126 -8.99 2.32 19.47
CA LYS A 126 -8.14 1.19 19.84
C LYS A 126 -6.73 1.74 20.06
N ASP A 127 -6.12 1.41 21.19
CA ASP A 127 -4.76 1.85 21.55
C ASP A 127 -4.54 3.38 21.45
N GLY A 128 -5.57 4.17 21.79
CA GLY A 128 -5.54 5.64 21.72
C GLY A 128 -5.65 6.22 20.30
N GLN A 129 -5.74 5.39 19.26
CA GLN A 129 -5.92 5.79 17.88
C GLN A 129 -7.36 5.57 17.41
N LYS A 130 -7.85 6.45 16.53
CA LYS A 130 -9.16 6.31 15.91
C LYS A 130 -9.08 5.34 14.74
N HIS A 131 -9.94 4.32 14.78
CA HIS A 131 -10.14 3.36 13.70
C HIS A 131 -11.55 3.47 13.14
N TYR A 132 -11.69 3.08 11.88
CA TYR A 132 -12.94 3.03 11.13
C TYR A 132 -13.30 1.56 10.87
N VAL A 133 -14.57 1.22 11.10
CA VAL A 133 -15.13 -0.13 10.89
C VAL A 133 -16.46 -0.02 10.13
N PRO A 134 -16.86 -0.99 9.28
CA PRO A 134 -18.13 -0.93 8.55
C PRO A 134 -19.33 -0.76 9.48
N LYS A 135 -20.34 0.03 9.09
CA LYS A 135 -21.60 0.17 9.86
C LYS A 135 -22.43 -1.10 9.88
N TYR A 136 -22.36 -1.88 8.80
CA TYR A 136 -23.09 -3.11 8.58
C TYR A 136 -22.04 -4.18 8.29
N SER A 137 -21.77 -5.02 9.28
CA SER A 137 -20.92 -6.21 9.19
C SER A 137 -21.77 -7.44 9.50
#